data_AF-A0A9X0CYK1-F1
#
_entry.id   AF-A0A9X0CYK1-F1
#
_cell.length_a   1.000
_cell.length_b   1.000
_cell.length_c   1.000
_cell.angle_alpha   90.00
_cell.angle_beta   90.00
_cell.angle_gamma   90.00
#
_symmetry.space_group_name_H-M   'P 1'
#
loop_
_entity.id
_entity.type
_entity.pdbx_description
1 polymer ?
#
loop_
_entity_poly.entity_id
_entity_poly.type
_entity_poly.pdbx_seq_one_letter_code
_entity_poly.pdbx_strand_id
1 'polypeptide(L)'
;MADEAKLQLLESKIAVARRELNNLRSDMYSMKKMFGQKFKEIKEMFEKGKQECILQDNLQRLATYNNPQRQDTPRSFNSEMKPIGFVESCFKEKNGIPRQPSVCPAAKAKLCVSVKGFTNPEHSLEGLENFSHVW
;
A
#
# COMPACT_ATOMS: atom_id res chain seq x y z
N MET A 1 30.83 50.89 -32.32
CA MET A 1 31.02 49.47 -32.71
C MET A 1 31.06 48.51 -31.52
N ALA A 2 31.93 48.70 -30.51
CA ALA A 2 32.01 47.75 -29.38
C ALA A 2 30.75 47.70 -28.49
N ASP A 3 30.07 48.83 -28.27
CA ASP A 3 28.85 48.87 -27.44
C ASP A 3 27.61 48.31 -28.16
N GLU A 4 27.56 48.45 -29.48
CA GLU A 4 26.49 47.90 -30.31
C GLU A 4 26.55 46.36 -30.35
N ALA A 5 27.75 45.79 -30.44
CA ALA A 5 27.96 44.35 -30.35
C ALA A 5 27.57 43.79 -28.97
N LYS A 6 27.83 44.53 -27.88
CA LYS A 6 27.38 44.15 -26.53
C LYS A 6 25.85 44.19 -26.40
N LEU A 7 25.22 45.19 -27.00
CA LEU A 7 23.77 45.35 -26.98
C LEU A 7 23.08 44.20 -27.73
N GLN A 8 23.57 43.85 -28.93
CA GLN A 8 23.09 42.70 -29.70
C GLN A 8 23.29 41.36 -28.96
N LEU A 9 24.41 41.19 -28.27
CA LEU A 9 24.67 40.01 -27.46
C LEU A 9 23.66 39.89 -26.29
N LEU A 10 23.35 41.01 -25.63
CA LEU A 10 22.42 41.02 -24.52
C LEU A 10 20.98 40.71 -24.99
N GLU A 11 20.57 41.27 -26.13
CA GLU A 11 19.27 40.98 -26.76
C GLU A 11 19.14 39.49 -27.12
N SER A 12 20.18 38.91 -27.70
CA SER A 12 20.23 37.46 -27.99
C SER A 12 20.09 36.61 -26.73
N LYS A 13 20.81 36.95 -25.65
CA LYS A 13 20.70 36.25 -24.36
C LYS A 13 19.30 36.35 -23.75
N ILE A 14 18.66 37.52 -23.83
CA ILE A 14 17.27 37.71 -23.36
C ILE A 14 16.31 36.88 -24.21
N ALA A 15 16.50 36.84 -25.53
CA ALA A 15 15.67 36.02 -26.42
C ALA A 15 15.78 34.53 -26.11
N VAL A 16 17.00 34.02 -25.86
CA VAL A 16 17.23 32.65 -25.41
C VAL A 16 16.56 32.40 -24.05
N ALA A 17 16.78 33.27 -23.06
CA ALA A 17 16.18 33.12 -21.74
C ALA A 17 14.64 33.09 -21.77
N ARG A 18 14.02 33.91 -22.62
CA ARG A 18 12.57 33.90 -22.84
C ARG A 18 12.09 32.59 -23.48
N ARG A 19 12.85 32.06 -24.44
CA ARG A 19 12.54 30.78 -25.07
C ARG A 19 12.63 29.64 -24.05
N GLU A 20 13.69 29.61 -23.23
CA GLU A 20 13.84 28.61 -22.19
C GLU A 20 12.74 28.69 -21.12
N LEU A 21 12.35 29.91 -20.70
CA LEU A 21 11.21 30.07 -19.80
C LEU A 21 9.90 29.55 -20.38
N ASN A 22 9.70 29.70 -21.69
CA ASN A 22 8.52 29.14 -22.36
C ASN A 22 8.59 27.60 -22.44
N ASN A 23 9.77 27.03 -22.71
CA ASN A 23 9.99 25.58 -22.68
C ASN A 23 9.66 25.02 -21.28
N LEU A 24 10.24 25.60 -20.24
CA LEU A 24 10.02 25.17 -18.85
C LEU A 24 8.54 25.28 -18.44
N ARG A 25 7.84 26.34 -18.86
CA ARG A 25 6.40 26.46 -18.61
C ARG A 25 5.63 25.36 -19.32
N SER A 26 5.93 25.10 -20.60
CA SER A 26 5.32 24.03 -21.38
C SER A 26 5.50 22.67 -20.69
N ASP A 27 6.72 22.37 -20.25
CA ASP A 27 7.04 21.13 -19.54
C ASP A 27 6.27 21.03 -18.22
N MET A 28 6.20 22.10 -17.43
CA MET A 28 5.42 22.13 -16.19
C MET A 28 3.93 21.86 -16.44
N TYR A 29 3.34 22.47 -17.47
CA TYR A 29 1.93 22.22 -17.82
C TYR A 29 1.71 20.77 -18.24
N SER A 30 2.64 20.22 -19.04
CA SER A 30 2.61 18.81 -19.44
C SER A 30 2.70 17.89 -18.23
N MET A 31 3.65 18.13 -17.33
CA MET A 31 3.83 17.36 -16.09
C MET A 31 2.58 17.42 -15.19
N LYS A 32 1.99 18.60 -15.00
CA LYS A 32 0.75 18.76 -14.22
C LYS A 32 -0.41 17.96 -14.82
N LYS A 33 -0.53 17.98 -16.15
CA LYS A 33 -1.55 17.20 -16.87
C LYS A 33 -1.32 15.70 -16.72
N MET A 34 -0.08 15.24 -16.89
CA MET A 34 0.33 13.84 -16.71
C MET A 34 0.01 13.36 -15.29
N PHE A 35 0.34 14.15 -14.27
CA PHE A 35 0.03 13.83 -12.88
C PHE A 35 -1.48 13.71 -12.63
N GLY A 36 -2.27 14.68 -13.10
CA GLY A 36 -3.73 14.63 -12.98
C GLY A 36 -4.34 13.41 -13.67
N GLN A 37 -3.81 13.04 -14.83
CA GLN A 37 -4.23 11.84 -15.55
C GLN A 37 -3.89 10.55 -14.78
N LYS A 38 -2.67 10.45 -14.24
CA LYS A 38 -2.26 9.30 -13.40
C LYS A 38 -3.12 9.18 -12.15
N PHE A 39 -3.45 10.29 -11.51
CA PHE A 39 -4.34 10.29 -10.35
C PHE A 39 -5.75 9.80 -10.71
N LYS A 40 -6.27 10.21 -11.88
CA LYS A 40 -7.55 9.72 -12.41
C LYS A 40 -7.50 8.21 -12.68
N GLU A 41 -6.43 7.72 -13.31
CA GLU A 41 -6.20 6.28 -13.54
C GLU A 41 -6.22 5.48 -12.23
N ILE A 42 -5.47 5.93 -11.21
CA ILE A 42 -5.44 5.29 -9.89
C ILE A 42 -6.84 5.26 -9.27
N LYS A 43 -7.57 6.38 -9.34
CA LYS A 43 -8.93 6.46 -8.81
C LYS A 43 -9.87 5.47 -9.52
N GLU A 44 -9.79 5.37 -10.84
CA GLU A 44 -10.59 4.42 -11.61
C GLU A 44 -10.22 2.96 -11.29
N MET A 45 -8.94 2.65 -11.12
CA MET A 45 -8.49 1.31 -10.70
C MET A 45 -9.05 0.94 -9.32
N PHE A 46 -9.06 1.88 -8.38
CA PHE A 46 -9.60 1.65 -7.03
C PHE A 46 -11.11 1.37 -7.06
N GLU A 47 -11.88 2.16 -7.81
CA GLU A 47 -13.33 1.95 -7.93
C GLU A 47 -13.66 0.62 -8.62
N LYS A 48 -12.92 0.24 -9.66
CA LYS A 48 -13.08 -1.06 -10.34
C LYS A 48 -12.71 -2.24 -9.43
N GLY A 49 -11.62 -2.14 -8.65
CA GLY A 49 -11.20 -3.18 -7.70
C GLY A 49 -12.22 -3.43 -6.58
N LYS A 50 -12.99 -2.40 -6.20
CA LYS A 50 -14.11 -2.53 -5.27
C LYS A 50 -15.25 -3.39 -5.84
N GLN A 51 -15.47 -3.35 -7.16
CA GLN A 51 -16.52 -4.11 -7.83
C GLN A 51 -16.24 -5.62 -7.89
N GLU A 52 -14.97 -6.03 -7.93
CA GLU A 52 -14.61 -7.46 -7.92
C GLU A 52 -14.81 -8.12 -6.54
N CYS A 53 -14.57 -7.41 -5.43
CA CYS A 53 -14.80 -7.97 -4.09
C CYS A 53 -16.29 -8.05 -3.74
N ILE A 54 -17.11 -7.10 -4.20
CA ILE A 54 -18.57 -7.07 -3.94
C ILE A 54 -19.28 -8.23 -4.66
N LEU A 55 -18.78 -8.69 -5.81
CA LEU A 55 -19.41 -9.80 -6.56
C LEU A 55 -19.20 -11.17 -5.88
N GLN A 56 -18.06 -11.37 -5.18
CA GLN A 56 -17.83 -12.59 -4.39
C GLN A 56 -18.72 -12.64 -3.14
N ASP A 57 -18.90 -11.51 -2.45
CA ASP A 57 -19.78 -11.41 -1.27
C ASP A 57 -21.26 -11.66 -1.60
N ASN A 58 -21.71 -11.25 -2.81
CA ASN A 58 -23.11 -11.40 -3.21
C ASN A 58 -23.50 -12.84 -3.58
N LEU A 59 -22.60 -13.62 -4.18
CA LEU A 59 -22.83 -15.04 -4.46
C LEU A 59 -22.98 -15.86 -3.17
N GLN A 60 -22.19 -15.54 -2.14
CA GLN A 60 -22.31 -16.16 -0.82
C GLN A 60 -23.64 -15.80 -0.13
N ARG A 61 -24.10 -14.54 -0.28
CA ARG A 61 -25.35 -14.06 0.33
C ARG A 61 -26.61 -14.70 -0.25
N LEU A 62 -26.65 -14.98 -1.55
CA LEU A 62 -27.80 -15.65 -2.18
C LEU A 62 -27.93 -17.11 -1.72
N ALA A 63 -26.83 -17.79 -1.41
CA ALA A 63 -26.86 -19.16 -0.88
C ALA A 63 -27.50 -19.25 0.53
N THR A 64 -27.42 -18.18 1.33
CA THR A 64 -28.01 -18.10 2.68
C THR A 64 -29.50 -17.72 2.75
N TYR A 65 -30.14 -17.36 1.63
CA TYR A 65 -31.47 -16.72 1.64
C TYR A 65 -32.65 -17.69 1.87
N ASN A 66 -32.41 -19.00 1.90
CA ASN A 66 -33.48 -20.01 2.03
C ASN A 66 -33.74 -20.50 3.46
N ASN A 67 -33.24 -19.82 4.52
CA ASN A 67 -33.50 -20.25 5.90
C ASN A 67 -34.31 -19.21 6.70
N PRO A 68 -35.64 -19.38 6.85
CA PRO A 68 -36.48 -18.47 7.60
C PRO A 68 -36.48 -18.84 9.10
N GLN A 69 -35.42 -18.51 9.82
CA GLN A 69 -35.42 -18.42 11.28
C GLN A 69 -34.59 -17.19 11.69
N ARG A 70 -35.30 -16.11 12.01
CA ARG A 70 -34.74 -14.89 12.61
C ARG A 70 -34.46 -15.16 14.09
N GLN A 71 -33.23 -14.97 14.51
CA GLN A 71 -32.90 -14.64 15.90
C GLN A 71 -32.00 -13.40 15.87
N ASP A 72 -32.34 -12.41 16.69
CA ASP A 72 -31.56 -11.19 16.90
C ASP A 72 -30.19 -11.57 17.47
N THR A 73 -29.24 -11.84 16.58
CA THR A 73 -27.84 -12.02 16.93
C THR A 73 -27.17 -10.66 16.86
N PRO A 74 -26.31 -10.28 17.83
CA PRO A 74 -25.51 -9.06 17.70
C PRO A 74 -24.79 -9.19 16.37
N ARG A 75 -24.94 -8.20 15.46
CA ARG A 75 -24.37 -8.19 14.10
C ARG A 75 -23.06 -8.95 14.13
N SER A 76 -23.09 -10.21 13.69
CA SER A 76 -21.90 -11.03 13.65
C SER A 76 -21.01 -10.28 12.67
N PHE A 77 -19.98 -9.61 13.18
CA PHE A 77 -18.87 -9.17 12.36
C PHE A 77 -18.21 -10.46 11.88
N ASN A 78 -18.80 -11.08 10.85
CA ASN A 78 -18.22 -12.15 10.07
C ASN A 78 -17.12 -11.53 9.19
N SER A 79 -16.18 -10.86 9.83
CA SER A 79 -14.90 -10.51 9.24
C SER A 79 -14.11 -11.81 9.25
N GLU A 80 -14.11 -12.49 8.11
CA GLU A 80 -13.28 -13.68 7.90
C GLU A 80 -11.82 -13.29 8.18
N MET A 81 -11.27 -13.73 9.32
CA MET A 81 -9.88 -13.49 9.67
C MET A 81 -9.01 -14.40 8.82
N LYS A 82 -8.22 -13.79 7.92
CA LYS A 82 -7.24 -14.49 7.11
C LYS A 82 -5.88 -14.48 7.81
N PRO A 83 -5.22 -15.64 7.98
CA PRO A 83 -3.91 -15.68 8.59
C PRO A 83 -2.90 -14.93 7.72
N ILE A 84 -2.12 -14.04 8.33
CA ILE A 84 -1.09 -13.24 7.65
C ILE A 84 0.29 -13.93 7.65
N GLY A 85 0.41 -15.10 8.25
CA GLY A 85 1.67 -15.80 8.44
C GLY A 85 1.56 -16.93 9.46
N PHE A 86 2.70 -17.44 9.89
CA PHE A 86 2.81 -18.49 10.90
C PHE A 86 4.07 -18.31 11.76
N VAL A 87 4.12 -18.97 12.91
CA VAL A 87 5.28 -18.97 13.81
C VAL A 87 5.91 -20.35 13.81
N GLU A 88 7.21 -20.42 13.56
CA GLU A 88 8.02 -21.63 13.70
C GLU A 88 8.68 -21.62 15.09
N SER A 89 8.57 -22.72 15.82
CA SER A 89 9.21 -22.87 17.13
C SER A 89 9.77 -24.27 17.31
N CYS A 90 10.54 -24.50 18.37
CA CYS A 90 11.04 -25.82 18.73
C CYS A 90 9.95 -26.77 19.28
N PHE A 91 8.74 -26.28 19.52
CA PHE A 91 7.64 -27.06 20.09
C PHE A 91 6.73 -27.59 18.97
N LYS A 92 6.70 -28.91 18.80
CA LYS A 92 5.84 -29.58 17.81
C LYS A 92 4.39 -29.73 18.28
N GLU A 93 4.20 -29.79 19.59
CA GLU A 93 2.91 -30.01 20.24
C GLU A 93 2.75 -29.09 21.44
N LYS A 94 1.52 -28.93 21.92
CA LYS A 94 1.21 -28.13 23.12
C LYS A 94 1.85 -28.68 24.40
N ASN A 95 2.07 -29.99 24.45
CA ASN A 95 2.65 -30.67 25.61
C ASN A 95 4.16 -30.43 25.62
N GLY A 96 4.68 -29.88 26.71
CA GLY A 96 6.11 -29.55 26.85
C GLY A 96 6.45 -28.08 26.59
N ILE A 97 5.47 -27.25 26.19
CA ILE A 97 5.64 -25.79 26.17
C ILE A 97 5.70 -25.29 27.62
N PRO A 98 6.74 -24.52 28.01
CA PRO A 98 6.83 -24.00 29.36
C PRO A 98 5.69 -23.01 29.62
N ARG A 99 5.07 -23.08 30.81
CA ARG A 99 4.01 -22.14 31.21
C ARG A 99 4.52 -20.70 31.37
N GLN A 100 5.83 -20.55 31.55
CA GLN A 100 6.52 -19.26 31.61
C GLN A 100 7.64 -19.23 30.56
N PRO A 101 7.59 -18.33 29.58
CA PRO A 101 8.58 -18.26 28.50
C PRO A 101 10.02 -18.05 28.99
N SER A 102 10.20 -17.34 30.11
CA SER A 102 11.51 -17.03 30.70
C SER A 102 12.29 -18.27 31.18
N VAL A 103 11.61 -19.40 31.41
CA VAL A 103 12.24 -20.62 31.93
C VAL A 103 13.09 -21.33 30.89
N CYS A 104 12.82 -21.14 29.59
CA CYS A 104 13.60 -21.73 28.51
C CYS A 104 14.09 -20.67 27.51
N PRO A 105 15.17 -19.92 27.84
CA PRO A 105 15.70 -18.86 26.97
C PRO A 105 16.22 -19.36 25.60
N ALA A 106 16.55 -20.65 25.51
CA ALA A 106 17.00 -21.29 24.28
C ALA A 106 15.85 -21.54 23.28
N ALA A 107 14.59 -21.53 23.73
CA ALA A 107 13.41 -21.77 22.89
C ALA A 107 13.04 -20.53 22.07
N LYS A 108 13.88 -20.17 21.09
CA LYS A 108 13.60 -19.10 20.14
C LYS A 108 12.57 -19.54 19.10
N ALA A 109 11.78 -18.58 18.62
CA ALA A 109 10.80 -18.77 17.56
C ALA A 109 11.06 -17.79 16.41
N LYS A 110 10.54 -18.11 15.22
CA LYS A 110 10.62 -17.29 14.03
C LYS A 110 9.22 -16.99 13.52
N LEU A 111 8.89 -15.70 13.36
CA LEU A 111 7.66 -15.27 12.71
C LEU A 111 7.88 -15.21 11.19
N CYS A 112 7.08 -15.95 10.44
CA CYS A 112 7.10 -16.02 8.99
C CYS A 112 5.82 -15.36 8.44
N VAL A 113 5.96 -14.14 7.93
CA VAL A 113 4.84 -13.36 7.37
C VAL A 113 4.65 -13.74 5.89
N SER A 114 3.42 -14.04 5.49
CA SER A 114 3.05 -14.35 4.10
C SER A 114 3.07 -13.08 3.27
N VAL A 115 3.77 -13.10 2.13
CA VAL A 115 3.72 -12.00 1.15
C VAL A 115 2.38 -11.93 0.41
N LYS A 116 1.63 -13.03 0.38
CA LYS A 116 0.33 -13.10 -0.31
C LYS A 116 -0.71 -12.35 0.52
N GLY A 117 -1.32 -11.32 -0.08
CA GLY A 117 -2.38 -10.51 0.54
C GLY A 117 -1.95 -9.10 0.93
N PHE A 118 -0.65 -8.81 0.92
CA PHE A 118 -0.15 -7.44 1.10
C PHE A 118 -0.01 -6.73 -0.24
N THR A 119 -0.52 -5.51 -0.34
CA THR A 119 -0.32 -4.66 -1.52
C THR A 119 1.15 -4.29 -1.70
N ASN A 120 1.90 -4.19 -0.59
CA ASN A 120 3.32 -3.86 -0.59
C ASN A 120 4.07 -4.67 0.49
N PRO A 121 4.49 -5.91 0.20
CA PRO A 121 5.04 -6.83 1.20
C PRO A 121 6.34 -6.31 1.82
N GLU A 122 7.21 -5.66 1.05
CA GLU A 122 8.53 -5.16 1.52
C GLU A 122 8.39 -4.14 2.66
N HIS A 123 7.34 -3.32 2.64
CA HIS A 123 7.11 -2.25 3.61
C HIS A 123 6.26 -2.70 4.80
N SER A 124 5.75 -3.93 4.80
CA SER A 124 4.80 -4.38 5.83
C SER A 124 5.45 -4.54 7.21
N LEU A 125 6.79 -4.64 7.26
CA LEU A 125 7.59 -4.77 8.48
C LEU A 125 8.60 -3.64 8.67
N GLU A 126 8.59 -2.61 7.81
CA GLU A 126 9.53 -1.50 7.86
C GLU A 126 9.40 -0.75 9.19
N GLY A 127 10.51 -0.55 9.89
CA GLY A 127 10.57 0.15 11.17
C GLY A 127 10.32 -0.74 12.39
N LEU A 128 9.96 -2.02 12.21
CA LEU A 128 9.78 -2.98 13.32
C LEU A 128 11.10 -3.23 14.07
N GLU A 129 12.24 -3.09 13.39
CA GLU A 129 13.59 -3.21 13.95
C GLU A 129 13.91 -2.17 15.05
N ASN A 130 13.14 -1.08 15.13
CA ASN A 130 13.32 -0.05 16.16
C ASN A 130 12.69 -0.44 17.51
N PHE A 131 11.99 -1.56 17.59
CA PHE A 131 11.30 -2.03 18.78
C PHE A 131 11.92 -3.31 19.31
N SER A 132 11.97 -3.43 20.64
CA SER A 132 12.46 -4.64 21.31
C SER A 132 11.38 -5.70 21.54
N HIS A 133 10.10 -5.30 21.47
CA HIS A 133 8.94 -6.16 21.77
C HIS A 133 7.80 -5.88 20.80
N VAL A 134 7.04 -6.92 20.45
CA VAL A 134 5.92 -6.89 19.51
C VAL A 134 4.75 -7.70 20.06
N TRP A 135 3.53 -7.41 19.58
CA TRP A 135 2.29 -8.12 19.93
C TRP A 135 1.77 -8.93 18.74
#